data_AF-A0A7W1PNG4-F1
#
_entry.id   AF-A0A7W1PNG4-F1
#
_cell.length_a   1.000
_cell.length_b   1.000
_cell.length_c   1.000
_cell.angle_alpha   90.00
_cell.angle_beta   90.00
_cell.angle_gamma   90.00
#
_symmetry.space_group_name_H-M   'P 1'
#
loop_
_entity.id
_entity.type
_entity.pdbx_description
1 polymer ?
#
loop_
_entity_poly.entity_id
_entity_poly.type
_entity_poly.pdbx_seq_one_letter_code
_entity_poly.pdbx_strand_id
1 'polypeptide(L)' 'VILTDVGANKVQVIKAVRELTSLGLKEAKDAVDNIPSNIREGVSKAEAEEIKKKLEEQGAVVELK' A
#
# COMPACT_ATOMS: atom_id res chain seq x y z
N VAL A 1 1.62 -0.31 -8.53
CA VAL A 1 1.66 -1.00 -7.22
C VAL A 1 0.25 -1.10 -6.67
N ILE A 2 -0.33 -2.30 -6.70
CA ILE A 2 -1.73 -2.53 -6.33
C ILE A 2 -1.79 -3.29 -5.02
N LEU A 3 -2.48 -2.73 -4.04
CA LEU A 3 -2.78 -3.38 -2.77
C LEU A 3 -3.99 -4.29 -2.96
N THR A 4 -3.84 -5.57 -2.60
CA THR A 4 -4.84 -6.62 -2.86
C THR A 4 -5.33 -7.30 -1.58
N ASP A 5 -4.52 -7.29 -0.52
CA ASP A 5 -4.88 -7.73 0.82
C ASP A 5 -4.11 -6.86 1.82
N VAL A 6 -4.65 -6.69 3.02
CA VAL A 6 -4.12 -5.86 4.10
C VAL A 6 -3.86 -6.67 5.38
N GLY A 7 -4.20 -7.96 5.37
CA GLY A 7 -3.96 -8.90 6.46
C GLY A 7 -4.62 -8.48 7.78
N ALA A 8 -4.10 -9.02 8.88
CA ALA A 8 -4.57 -8.71 10.23
C ALA A 8 -4.09 -7.34 10.75
N ASN A 9 -3.01 -6.81 10.19
CA ASN A 9 -2.30 -5.62 10.67
C ASN A 9 -2.74 -4.34 9.93
N LYS A 10 -4.06 -4.16 9.83
CA LYS A 10 -4.66 -3.09 9.01
C LYS A 10 -4.18 -1.69 9.36
N VAL A 11 -3.96 -1.40 10.66
CA VAL A 11 -3.49 -0.08 11.11
C VAL A 11 -2.06 0.20 10.64
N GLN A 12 -1.21 -0.81 10.65
CA GLN A 12 0.18 -0.72 10.18
C GLN A 12 0.23 -0.50 8.67
N VAL A 13 -0.62 -1.21 7.91
CA VAL A 13 -0.75 -1.00 6.46
C VAL A 13 -1.22 0.42 6.15
N ILE A 14 -2.20 0.98 6.88
CA ILE A 14 -2.63 2.38 6.71
C ILE A 14 -1.47 3.34 6.96
N LYS A 15 -0.65 3.12 8.01
CA LYS A 15 0.53 3.96 8.27
C LYS A 15 1.53 3.91 7.11
N ALA A 16 1.86 2.72 6.64
CA ALA A 16 2.76 2.53 5.50
C ALA A 16 2.22 3.21 4.24
N VAL A 17 0.94 3.05 3.91
CA VAL A 17 0.31 3.72 2.76
C VAL A 17 0.42 5.24 2.89
N ARG A 18 0.18 5.82 4.07
CA ARG A 18 0.34 7.27 4.30
C ARG A 18 1.76 7.75 4.09
N GLU A 19 2.74 7.03 4.62
CA GLU A 19 4.16 7.37 4.46
C GLU A 19 4.60 7.30 2.99
N LEU A 20 4.04 6.35 2.23
CA LEU A 20 4.39 6.14 0.84
C LEU A 20 3.70 7.13 -0.10
N THR A 21 2.47 7.54 0.18
CA THR A 21 1.62 8.30 -0.75
C THR A 21 1.37 9.74 -0.33
N SER A 22 1.75 10.11 0.90
CA SER A 22 1.42 11.39 1.53
C SER A 22 -0.09 11.68 1.65
N LEU A 23 -0.94 10.65 1.49
CA LEU A 23 -2.38 10.77 1.66
C LEU A 23 -2.77 11.12 3.10
N GLY A 24 -3.89 11.83 3.24
CA GLY A 24 -4.52 12.08 4.52
C GLY A 24 -4.98 10.77 5.19
N LEU A 25 -5.24 10.82 6.51
CA LEU A 25 -5.67 9.62 7.25
C LEU A 25 -6.95 8.99 6.68
N LYS A 26 -7.90 9.83 6.24
CA LYS A 26 -9.13 9.39 5.62
C LYS A 26 -8.87 8.68 4.29
N GLU A 27 -8.14 9.32 3.40
CA GLU A 27 -7.84 8.80 2.05
C GLU A 27 -7.04 7.49 2.10
N ALA A 28 -6.05 7.40 3.00
CA ALA A 28 -5.29 6.17 3.17
C ALA A 28 -6.13 5.05 3.78
N LYS A 29 -7.03 5.37 4.71
CA LYS A 29 -8.00 4.40 5.24
C LYS A 29 -8.92 3.91 4.13
N ASP A 30 -9.46 4.82 3.32
CA ASP A 30 -10.32 4.49 2.20
C ASP A 30 -9.58 3.62 1.16
N ALA A 31 -8.30 3.89 0.89
CA ALA A 31 -7.48 3.08 -0.02
C ALA A 31 -7.22 1.65 0.52
N VAL A 32 -7.03 1.49 1.83
CA VAL A 32 -6.83 0.18 2.47
C VAL A 32 -8.16 -0.57 2.64
N ASP A 33 -9.27 0.13 2.86
CA ASP A 33 -10.61 -0.46 2.99
C ASP A 33 -11.19 -0.92 1.64
N ASN A 34 -10.80 -0.30 0.53
CA ASN A 34 -11.34 -0.56 -0.81
C ASN A 34 -10.31 -1.23 -1.73
N ILE A 35 -9.90 -2.45 -1.39
CA ILE A 35 -9.04 -3.30 -2.23
C ILE A 35 -9.85 -4.00 -3.35
N PRO A 36 -9.28 -4.18 -4.56
CA PRO A 36 -7.92 -3.79 -4.97
C PRO A 36 -7.78 -2.27 -5.17
N SER A 37 -6.73 -1.68 -4.59
CA SER A 37 -6.48 -0.23 -4.67
C SER A 37 -5.10 0.09 -5.22
N ASN A 38 -4.99 1.20 -5.96
CA ASN A 38 -3.71 1.63 -6.48
C ASN A 38 -2.98 2.53 -5.47
N ILE A 39 -1.84 2.05 -4.96
CA ILE A 39 -1.03 2.79 -4.00
C ILE A 39 -0.03 3.68 -4.71
N ARG A 40 0.43 3.28 -5.90
CA ARG A 40 1.40 4.08 -6.68
C ARG A 40 1.45 3.61 -8.12
N GLU A 41 1.43 4.57 -9.04
CA GLU A 41 1.52 4.37 -10.50
C GLU A 41 2.76 5.05 -11.06
N GLY A 42 3.24 4.58 -12.22
CA GLY A 42 4.31 5.26 -12.97
C GLY A 42 5.68 5.26 -12.30
N VAL A 43 5.88 4.45 -11.26
CA VAL A 43 7.16 4.33 -10.56
C VAL A 43 8.10 3.35 -11.25
N SER A 44 9.40 3.53 -11.04
CA SER A 44 10.40 2.59 -11.53
C SER A 44 10.19 1.19 -10.92
N LYS A 45 10.65 0.14 -11.60
CA LYS A 45 10.58 -1.23 -11.06
C LYS A 45 11.24 -1.36 -9.68
N ALA A 46 12.37 -0.69 -9.48
CA ALA A 46 13.09 -0.68 -8.21
C ALA A 46 12.25 -0.06 -7.09
N GLU A 47 11.65 1.11 -7.35
CA GLU A 47 10.76 1.77 -6.39
C GLU A 47 9.49 0.94 -6.12
N ALA A 48 8.92 0.32 -7.15
CA ALA A 48 7.77 -0.58 -7.02
C ALA A 48 8.07 -1.76 -6.09
N GLU A 49 9.25 -2.38 -6.24
CA GLU A 49 9.71 -3.47 -5.37
C GLU A 49 9.96 -3.02 -3.93
N GLU A 50 10.53 -1.83 -3.71
CA GLU A 50 10.70 -1.26 -2.37
C GLU A 50 9.36 -1.01 -1.67
N ILE A 51 8.39 -0.46 -2.40
CA ILE A 51 7.04 -0.22 -1.88
C ILE A 51 6.35 -1.53 -1.53
N LYS A 52 6.44 -2.52 -2.43
CA LYS A 52 5.90 -3.85 -2.19
C LYS A 52 6.48 -4.45 -0.92
N LYS A 53 7.81 -4.44 -0.75
CA LYS A 53 8.48 -4.96 0.46
C LYS A 53 7.97 -4.26 1.72
N LYS A 54 7.92 -2.92 1.73
CA LYS A 54 7.44 -2.16 2.89
C LYS A 54 6.01 -2.51 3.28
N LEU A 55 5.12 -2.71 2.30
CA LEU A 55 3.73 -3.09 2.56
C LEU A 55 3.60 -4.56 3.02
N GLU A 56 4.33 -5.47 2.39
CA GLU A 56 4.34 -6.90 2.74
C GLU A 56 4.94 -7.15 4.13
N GLU A 57 5.95 -6.38 4.56
CA GLU A 57 6.48 -6.40 5.93
C GLU A 57 5.43 -6.02 6.98
N GLN A 58 4.42 -5.21 6.59
CA GLN A 58 3.28 -4.89 7.46
C GLN A 58 2.13 -5.90 7.33
N GLY A 59 2.27 -6.95 6.51
CA GLY A 59 1.27 -8.02 6.33
C GLY A 59 0.25 -7.76 5.22
N ALA A 60 0.48 -6.78 4.34
CA ALA A 60 -0.31 -6.62 3.13
C ALA A 60 0.15 -7.56 1.99
N VAL A 61 -0.69 -7.76 0.99
CA VAL A 61 -0.33 -8.44 -0.27
C VAL A 61 -0.41 -7.45 -1.40
N VAL A 62 0.68 -7.35 -2.16
CA VAL A 62 0.84 -6.34 -3.21
C VAL A 62 1.17 -6.98 -4.55
N GLU A 63 0.41 -6.60 -5.57
CA GLU A 63 0.64 -6.95 -6.96
C GLU A 63 1.39 -5.81 -7.67
N LEU A 64 2.45 -6.15 -8.41
CA LEU A 64 3.17 -5.21 -9.26
C LEU A 64 2.60 -5.31 -10.68
N LYS A 65 1.99 -4.22 -11.15
CA LYS A 65 1.60 -4.00 -12.55
C LYS A 65 2.35 -2.79 -13.07
#